data_AF-A0A941XSQ0-F1
#
_entry.id   AF-A0A941XSQ0-F1
#
_cell.length_a   1.000
_cell.length_b   1.000
_cell.length_c   1.000
_cell.angle_alpha   90.00
_cell.angle_beta   90.00
_cell.angle_gamma   90.00
#
_symmetry.space_group_name_H-M   'P 1'
#
loop_
_entity.id
_entity.type
_entity.pdbx_description
1 polymer ?
#
loop_
_entity_poly.entity_id
_entity_poly.type
_entity_poly.pdbx_seq_one_letter_code
_entity_poly.pdbx_strand_id
1 'polypeptide(L)'
;MQTYKVAQHIASFSGEEINIKVYTGGTDRERELSSLKFRQPQIIIATPGKLKDLVIDENALDIHTAKLYIIDEVDMTLASGFEEEMDQITDILKSARMMVFSAT
;
A
#
# COMPACT_ATOMS: atom_id res chain seq x y z
N MET A 1 8.87 -9.53 1.80
CA MET A 1 9.00 -8.07 1.75
C MET A 1 9.58 -7.56 3.08
N GLN A 2 10.74 -6.90 3.06
CA GLN A 2 11.49 -6.48 4.26
C GLN A 2 10.74 -5.44 5.09
N THR A 3 10.17 -4.42 4.45
CA THR A 3 9.36 -3.35 5.09
C THR A 3 8.22 -3.92 5.92
N TYR A 4 7.55 -4.96 5.42
CA TYR A 4 6.47 -5.64 6.15
C TYR A 4 6.96 -6.28 7.45
N LYS A 5 8.11 -6.98 7.43
CA LYS A 5 8.68 -7.59 8.64
C LYS A 5 9.05 -6.55 9.69
N VAL A 6 9.64 -5.43 9.26
CA VAL A 6 10.01 -4.32 10.16
C VAL A 6 8.75 -3.68 10.74
N ALA A 7 7.74 -3.41 9.93
CA ALA A 7 6.47 -2.82 10.37
C ALA A 7 5.77 -3.73 11.40
N GLN A 8 5.72 -5.05 11.15
CA GLN A 8 5.19 -6.01 12.13
C GLN A 8 5.98 -6.01 13.43
N HIS A 9 7.31 -5.98 13.35
CA HIS A 9 8.16 -5.94 14.54
C HIS A 9 7.89 -4.69 15.38
N ILE A 10 7.86 -3.51 14.76
CA ILE A 10 7.55 -2.25 15.46
C ILE A 10 6.14 -2.28 16.04
N ALA A 11 5.14 -2.74 15.28
CA ALA A 11 3.77 -2.82 15.74
C ALA A 11 3.58 -3.73 16.96
N SER A 12 4.44 -4.75 17.12
CA SER A 12 4.39 -5.65 18.29
C SER A 12 4.64 -4.95 19.63
N PHE A 13 5.24 -3.75 19.62
CA PHE A 13 5.47 -2.92 20.80
C PHE A 13 4.31 -1.95 21.12
N SER A 14 3.26 -1.88 20.29
CA SER A 14 2.16 -0.91 20.47
C SER A 14 1.17 -1.25 21.59
N GLY A 15 1.12 -2.51 22.02
CA GLY A 15 0.13 -3.01 22.98
C GLY A 15 -1.27 -3.23 22.39
N GLU A 16 -1.50 -2.84 21.13
CA GLU A 16 -2.75 -3.04 20.40
C GLU A 16 -2.53 -3.84 19.10
N GLU A 17 -3.60 -4.42 18.56
CA GLU A 17 -3.52 -5.07 17.25
C GLU A 17 -3.54 -4.02 16.13
N ILE A 18 -2.40 -3.86 15.44
CA ILE A 18 -2.31 -3.06 14.21
C ILE A 18 -2.41 -4.03 13.02
N ASN A 19 -3.49 -3.91 12.24
CA ASN A 19 -3.69 -4.71 11.03
C ASN A 19 -2.80 -4.18 9.89
N ILE A 20 -1.75 -4.94 9.58
CA ILE A 20 -0.80 -4.65 8.50
C ILE A 20 -1.00 -5.68 7.41
N LYS A 21 -1.18 -5.25 6.16
CA LYS A 21 -1.30 -6.13 5.00
C LYS A 21 -0.26 -5.81 3.95
N VAL A 22 0.17 -6.87 3.26
CA VAL A 22 1.07 -6.79 2.12
C VAL A 22 0.32 -7.25 0.87
N TYR A 23 0.37 -6.44 -0.20
CA TYR A 23 -0.26 -6.75 -1.48
C TYR A 23 0.77 -6.66 -2.60
N THR A 24 1.17 -7.80 -3.13
CA THR A 24 2.12 -7.92 -4.24
C THR A 24 1.58 -8.93 -5.25
N GLY A 25 2.22 -9.05 -6.42
CA GLY A 25 1.87 -10.12 -7.36
C GLY A 25 2.03 -11.53 -6.77
N GLY A 26 1.29 -12.50 -7.31
CA GLY A 26 1.40 -13.92 -6.98
C GLY A 26 0.58 -14.40 -5.78
N THR A 27 -0.32 -13.57 -5.25
CA THR A 27 -1.22 -13.91 -4.13
C THR A 27 -2.60 -14.34 -4.60
N ASP A 28 -3.34 -15.03 -3.72
CA ASP A 28 -4.72 -15.46 -3.96
C ASP A 28 -5.68 -14.26 -3.92
N ARG A 29 -6.09 -13.82 -5.11
CA ARG A 29 -6.94 -12.63 -5.32
C ARG A 29 -8.29 -12.75 -4.62
N GLU A 30 -8.95 -13.90 -4.69
CA GLU A 30 -10.27 -14.07 -4.07
C GLU A 30 -10.18 -13.94 -2.56
N ARG A 31 -9.12 -14.51 -1.96
CA ARG A 31 -8.85 -14.38 -0.54
C ARG A 31 -8.59 -12.92 -0.14
N GLU A 32 -7.84 -12.16 -0.94
CA GLU A 32 -7.60 -10.74 -0.68
C GLU A 32 -8.89 -9.93 -0.69
N LEU A 33 -9.70 -10.06 -1.74
CA LEU A 33 -10.97 -9.34 -1.89
C LEU A 33 -11.95 -9.71 -0.76
N SER A 34 -12.02 -10.99 -0.39
CA SER A 34 -12.84 -11.45 0.73
C SER A 34 -12.38 -10.86 2.07
N SER A 35 -11.06 -10.83 2.31
CA SER A 35 -10.50 -10.21 3.52
C SER A 35 -10.80 -8.72 3.59
N LEU A 36 -10.72 -8.00 2.48
CA LEU A 36 -10.97 -6.56 2.40
C LEU A 36 -12.45 -6.21 2.65
N LYS A 37 -13.38 -7.04 2.18
CA LYS A 37 -14.81 -6.90 2.50
C LYS A 37 -15.10 -7.01 4.01
N PHE A 38 -14.32 -7.81 4.73
CA PHE A 38 -14.52 -8.02 6.17
C PHE A 38 -13.80 -6.98 7.02
N ARG A 39 -12.56 -6.62 6.69
CA ARG A 39 -11.74 -5.67 7.46
C ARG A 39 -10.72 -4.96 6.58
N GLN A 40 -10.79 -3.63 6.54
CA GLN A 40 -9.78 -2.78 5.91
C GLN A 40 -8.51 -2.70 6.80
N PRO A 41 -7.30 -2.79 6.22
CA PRO A 41 -6.04 -2.68 6.96
C PRO A 41 -5.73 -1.24 7.40
N GLN A 42 -4.96 -1.11 8.49
CA GLN A 42 -4.49 0.20 8.99
C GLN A 42 -3.18 0.62 8.33
N ILE A 43 -2.34 -0.35 7.95
CA ILE A 43 -1.09 -0.13 7.22
C ILE A 43 -1.07 -1.06 6.01
N ILE A 44 -0.84 -0.47 4.84
CA ILE A 44 -0.75 -1.18 3.57
C ILE A 44 0.66 -1.04 3.05
N ILE A 45 1.23 -2.16 2.61
CA ILE A 45 2.52 -2.22 1.94
C ILE A 45 2.27 -2.94 0.60
N ALA A 46 2.48 -2.25 -0.52
CA ALA A 46 2.10 -2.80 -1.82
C ALA A 46 3.04 -2.37 -2.95
N THR A 47 3.10 -3.18 -4.00
CA THR A 47 3.67 -2.75 -5.29
C THR A 47 2.66 -1.89 -6.06
N PRO A 48 3.08 -0.84 -6.80
CA PRO A 48 2.17 0.11 -7.45
C PRO A 48 1.05 -0.54 -8.26
N GLY A 49 1.38 -1.45 -9.18
CA GLY A 49 0.37 -2.13 -10.01
C GLY A 49 -0.66 -2.93 -9.19
N LYS A 50 -0.24 -3.57 -8.09
CA LYS A 50 -1.16 -4.30 -7.20
C LYS A 50 -2.01 -3.36 -6.34
N LEU A 51 -1.46 -2.23 -5.94
CA LEU A 51 -2.22 -1.19 -5.24
C LEU A 51 -3.30 -0.62 -6.16
N LYS A 52 -2.95 -0.28 -7.41
CA LYS A 52 -3.88 0.20 -8.42
C LYS A 52 -4.99 -0.82 -8.72
N ASP A 53 -4.64 -2.11 -8.88
CA ASP A 53 -5.62 -3.21 -9.04
C ASP A 53 -6.66 -3.20 -7.91
N LEU A 54 -6.22 -3.20 -6.65
CA LEU A 54 -7.14 -3.31 -5.50
C LEU A 54 -7.95 -2.03 -5.23
N VAL A 55 -7.39 -0.86 -5.54
CA VAL A 55 -8.02 0.44 -5.25
C VAL A 55 -8.93 0.89 -6.39
N ILE A 56 -8.48 0.75 -7.64
CA ILE A 56 -9.15 1.34 -8.81
C ILE A 56 -9.91 0.29 -9.60
N ASP A 57 -9.26 -0.82 -9.96
CA ASP A 57 -9.90 -1.83 -10.82
C ASP A 57 -10.97 -2.62 -10.06
N GLU A 58 -10.67 -3.02 -8.83
CA GLU A 58 -11.56 -3.82 -7.98
C GLU A 58 -12.36 -2.97 -6.98
N ASN A 59 -11.96 -1.71 -6.75
CA ASN A 59 -12.59 -0.82 -5.77
C ASN A 59 -12.84 -1.50 -4.41
N ALA A 60 -11.84 -2.25 -3.93
CA ALA A 60 -11.94 -3.11 -2.75
C ALA A 60 -11.09 -2.61 -1.56
N LEU A 61 -10.06 -1.81 -1.84
CA LEU A 61 -9.14 -1.27 -0.85
C LEU A 61 -9.38 0.23 -0.63
N ASP A 62 -9.87 0.59 0.55
CA ASP A 62 -10.26 1.95 0.88
C ASP A 62 -9.07 2.76 1.40
N ILE A 63 -8.41 3.50 0.50
CA ILE A 63 -7.25 4.32 0.87
C ILE A 63 -7.59 5.80 1.16
N HIS A 64 -8.79 6.26 0.81
CA HIS A 64 -9.16 7.69 0.85
C HIS A 64 -9.05 8.36 2.23
N THR A 65 -8.99 7.58 3.32
CA THR A 65 -8.80 8.08 4.69
C THR A 65 -7.34 8.08 5.16
N ALA A 66 -6.41 7.60 4.32
CA ALA A 66 -5.00 7.51 4.67
C ALA A 66 -4.42 8.90 4.93
N LYS A 67 -3.69 9.03 6.03
CA LYS A 67 -3.01 10.28 6.43
C LYS A 67 -1.60 10.39 5.88
N LEU A 68 -1.01 9.27 5.48
CA LEU A 68 0.36 9.16 5.00
C LEU A 68 0.37 8.32 3.72
N TYR A 69 1.08 8.81 2.71
CA TYR A 69 1.40 8.07 1.51
C TYR A 69 2.92 8.08 1.33
N ILE A 70 3.52 6.89 1.32
CA ILE A 70 4.97 6.73 1.30
C ILE A 70 5.36 6.01 0.01
N ILE A 71 6.23 6.64 -0.76
CA ILE A 71 6.86 6.06 -1.94
C ILE A 71 8.31 5.77 -1.56
N ASP A 72 8.67 4.50 -1.52
CA ASP A 72 10.03 4.03 -1.26
C ASP A 72 10.66 3.59 -2.59
N GLU A 73 11.98 3.74 -2.73
CA GLU A 73 12.71 3.44 -3.97
C GLU A 73 12.07 4.10 -5.22
N VAL A 74 11.78 5.40 -5.14
CA VAL A 74 11.05 6.11 -6.22
C VAL A 74 11.74 5.98 -7.58
N ASP A 75 13.08 6.00 -7.61
CA ASP A 75 13.85 5.90 -8.86
C ASP A 75 13.61 4.55 -9.55
N MET A 76 13.49 3.46 -8.78
CA MET A 76 13.17 2.13 -9.32
C MET A 76 11.73 2.05 -9.80
N THR A 77 10.82 2.71 -9.08
CA THR A 77 9.40 2.73 -9.43
C THR A 77 9.17 3.47 -10.75
N LEU A 78 9.83 4.62 -10.94
CA LEU A 78 9.83 5.37 -12.20
C LEU A 78 10.49 4.58 -13.34
N ALA A 79 11.67 3.98 -13.09
CA ALA A 79 12.37 3.17 -14.09
C ALA A 79 11.58 1.93 -14.54
N SER A 80 10.68 1.42 -13.69
CA SER A 80 9.79 0.30 -13.99
C SER A 80 8.53 0.70 -14.77
N GLY A 81 8.34 1.99 -15.03
CA GLY A 81 7.21 2.52 -15.79
C GLY A 81 5.91 2.65 -15.02
N PHE A 82 5.94 2.70 -13.68
CA PHE A 82 4.74 2.82 -12.83
C PHE A 82 4.27 4.27 -12.59
N GLU A 83 4.65 5.19 -13.48
CA GLU A 83 4.32 6.61 -13.36
C GLU A 83 2.80 6.84 -13.34
N GLU A 84 2.09 6.20 -14.27
CA GLU A 84 0.63 6.34 -14.38
C GLU A 84 -0.10 5.81 -13.14
N GLU A 85 0.30 4.63 -12.63
CA GLU A 85 -0.30 4.07 -11.42
C GLU A 85 -0.04 4.95 -10.19
N MET A 86 1.16 5.54 -10.07
CA MET A 86 1.47 6.45 -8.97
C MET A 86 0.65 7.74 -9.04
N ASP A 87 0.47 8.31 -10.23
CA ASP A 87 -0.35 9.51 -10.43
C ASP A 87 -1.80 9.25 -10.05
N GLN A 88 -2.37 8.12 -10.49
CA GLN A 88 -3.74 7.72 -10.15
C GLN A 88 -3.95 7.55 -8.63
N ILE A 89 -3.00 6.91 -7.93
CA ILE A 89 -3.07 6.75 -6.48
C ILE A 89 -2.90 8.09 -5.77
N THR A 90 -1.99 8.93 -6.24
CA THR A 90 -1.77 10.29 -5.71
C THR A 90 -3.03 11.14 -5.81
N ASP A 91 -3.77 11.01 -6.92
CA ASP A 91 -5.03 11.72 -7.13
C ASP A 91 -6.12 11.34 -6.13
N ILE A 92 -6.12 10.11 -5.62
CA ILE A 92 -7.04 9.66 -4.57
C ILE A 92 -6.58 10.17 -3.19
N LEU A 93 -5.27 10.26 -2.97
CA LEU A 93 -4.65 10.59 -1.68
C LEU A 93 -4.28 12.08 -1.52
N LYS A 94 -4.98 13.00 -2.19
CA LYS A 94 -4.66 14.46 -2.19
C LYS A 94 -4.55 15.10 -0.80
N SER A 95 -5.23 14.53 0.20
CA SER A 95 -5.19 15.03 1.59
C SER A 95 -4.13 14.36 2.47
N ALA A 96 -3.50 13.28 2.00
CA ALA A 96 -2.46 12.57 2.73
C ALA A 96 -1.14 13.34 2.67
N ARG A 97 -0.35 13.28 3.75
CA ARG A 97 1.03 13.74 3.70
C ARG A 97 1.86 12.74 2.88
N MET A 98 2.31 13.19 1.72
CA MET A 98 3.22 12.41 0.88
C MET A 98 4.66 12.49 1.39
N MET A 99 5.35 11.35 1.40
CA MET A 99 6.79 11.26 1.67
C MET A 99 7.44 10.35 0.63
N VAL A 100 8.53 10.83 0.04
CA VAL A 100 9.26 10.12 -1.01
C VAL A 100 10.67 9.84 -0.50
N PHE A 101 11.10 8.58 -0.62
CA PHE A 101 12.42 8.13 -0.23
C PHE A 101 13.11 7.47 -1.42
N SER A 102 14.38 7.81 -1.62
CA SER A 102 15.29 7.12 -2.52
C SER A 102 16.66 7.04 -1.87
N ALA A 103 17.43 6.02 -2.21
CA ALA A 103 18.80 5.83 -1.73
C ALA A 103 19.84 6.53 -2.62
N THR A 104 19.41 7.15 -3.72
CA THR A 104 20.24 7.78 -4.76
C THR A 104 20.07 9.29 -4.82
#